data_AF-A0A7V9LIJ4-F1
#
_entry.id   AF-A0A7V9LIJ4-F1
#
_cell.length_a   1.000
_cell.length_b   1.000
_cell.length_c   1.000
_cell.angle_alpha   90.00
_cell.angle_beta   90.00
_cell.angle_gamma   90.00
#
_symmetry.space_group_name_H-M   'P 1'
#
loop_
_entity.id
_entity.type
_entity.pdbx_description
1 polymer ?
#
loop_
_entity_poly.entity_id
_entity_poly.type
_entity_poly.pdbx_seq_one_letter_code
_entity_poly.pdbx_strand_id
1 'polypeptide(L)'
;MPEEPEPDDGHRQDQGAAGAEGGVIVEAAELPLARRRLRWRARRGLLENDLILSRFFASHGDDLTADEMVAVESLLDLPENELLDVLLARAELRDAIDIPDVRAVLQRLRAA
;
A
#
# COMPACT_ATOMS: atom_id res chain seq x y z
N MET A 1 45.24 -10.40 -23.93
CA MET A 1 43.91 -10.89 -23.55
C MET A 1 43.11 -9.66 -23.15
N PRO A 2 42.15 -9.18 -23.98
CA PRO A 2 41.28 -8.08 -23.59
C PRO A 2 40.13 -8.59 -22.71
N GLU A 3 39.75 -7.80 -21.72
CA GLU A 3 38.69 -8.09 -20.76
C GLU A 3 37.31 -8.10 -21.43
N GLU A 4 36.52 -9.14 -21.18
CA GLU A 4 35.12 -9.23 -21.60
C GLU A 4 34.27 -8.31 -20.70
N PRO A 5 33.34 -7.50 -21.26
CA PRO A 5 32.39 -6.74 -20.46
C PRO A 5 31.27 -7.65 -19.93
N GLU A 6 31.02 -7.54 -18.64
CA GLU A 6 29.93 -8.19 -17.91
C GLU A 6 28.56 -7.74 -18.46
N PRO A 7 27.61 -8.65 -18.75
CA PRO A 7 26.28 -8.27 -19.21
C PRO A 7 25.37 -7.95 -18.02
N ASP A 8 25.03 -6.67 -17.89
CA ASP A 8 23.85 -6.19 -17.16
C ASP A 8 22.61 -6.45 -18.01
N ASP A 9 21.74 -7.36 -17.56
CA ASP A 9 20.34 -7.43 -17.99
C ASP A 9 19.54 -8.20 -16.94
N GLY A 10 19.36 -7.56 -15.79
CA GLY A 10 18.42 -7.98 -14.75
C GLY A 10 16.97 -7.69 -15.15
N HIS A 11 16.50 -8.28 -16.26
CA HIS A 11 15.11 -8.22 -16.69
C HIS A 11 14.23 -9.10 -15.79
N ARG A 12 13.80 -8.57 -14.64
CA ARG A 12 12.77 -9.24 -13.81
C ARG A 12 11.39 -8.97 -14.41
N GLN A 13 11.05 -9.73 -15.44
CA GLN A 13 9.67 -10.03 -15.79
C GLN A 13 9.13 -11.11 -14.85
N ASP A 14 8.25 -10.71 -13.95
CA ASP A 14 7.24 -11.56 -13.31
C ASP A 14 6.06 -10.62 -12.97
N GLN A 15 5.28 -10.19 -13.96
CA GLN A 15 3.97 -10.77 -14.30
C GLN A 15 3.23 -11.45 -13.14
N GLY A 16 2.68 -10.64 -12.23
CA GLY A 16 1.50 -10.96 -11.44
C GLY A 16 0.35 -10.02 -11.82
N ALA A 17 -0.43 -10.43 -12.81
CA ALA A 17 -1.57 -9.67 -13.30
C ALA A 17 -2.74 -9.65 -12.30
N ALA A 18 -3.47 -8.53 -12.31
CA ALA A 18 -4.90 -8.39 -12.02
C ALA A 18 -5.37 -8.71 -10.58
N GLY A 19 -5.67 -7.65 -9.84
CA GLY A 19 -6.44 -7.71 -8.60
C GLY A 19 -7.34 -6.49 -8.45
N ALA A 20 -8.21 -6.22 -9.44
CA ALA A 20 -9.17 -5.13 -9.39
C ALA A 20 -10.58 -5.62 -9.73
N GLU A 21 -11.03 -6.72 -9.13
CA GLU A 21 -12.41 -7.18 -9.28
C GLU A 21 -12.87 -7.82 -7.96
N GLY A 22 -13.53 -7.03 -7.11
CA GLY A 22 -14.11 -7.52 -5.86
C GLY A 22 -13.93 -6.54 -4.70
N GLY A 23 -14.66 -5.42 -4.73
CA GLY A 23 -14.89 -4.65 -3.52
C GLY A 23 -15.49 -5.58 -2.47
N VAL A 24 -14.71 -5.96 -1.47
CA VAL A 24 -15.18 -6.81 -0.38
C VAL A 24 -16.28 -6.03 0.33
N ILE A 25 -17.51 -6.52 0.22
CA ILE A 25 -18.63 -5.96 0.99
C ILE A 25 -18.37 -6.35 2.44
N VAL A 26 -17.73 -5.45 3.21
CA VAL A 26 -17.59 -5.62 4.65
C VAL A 26 -18.91 -5.20 5.29
N GLU A 27 -19.62 -6.14 5.91
CA GLU A 27 -20.84 -5.81 6.64
C GLU A 27 -20.54 -4.80 7.76
N ALA A 28 -21.48 -3.89 8.04
CA ALA A 28 -21.29 -2.84 9.06
C ALA A 28 -20.91 -3.40 10.45
N ALA A 29 -21.41 -4.58 10.81
CA ALA A 29 -21.09 -5.27 12.06
C ALA A 29 -19.64 -5.80 12.10
N GLU A 30 -19.00 -6.01 10.96
CA GLU A 30 -17.65 -6.55 10.83
C GLU A 30 -16.56 -5.47 10.72
N LEU A 31 -16.95 -4.21 10.47
CA LEU A 31 -16.02 -3.08 10.34
C LEU A 31 -15.01 -2.97 11.51
N PRO A 32 -15.38 -3.13 12.80
CA PRO A 32 -14.41 -3.06 13.88
C PRO A 32 -13.32 -4.14 13.80
N LEU A 33 -13.69 -5.35 13.36
CA LEU A 33 -12.75 -6.47 13.18
C LEU A 33 -11.87 -6.24 11.96
N ALA A 34 -12.43 -5.75 10.86
CA ALA A 34 -11.68 -5.41 9.64
C ALA A 34 -10.64 -4.31 9.93
N ARG A 35 -11.02 -3.23 10.62
CA ARG A 35 -10.09 -2.16 11.06
C ARG A 35 -8.98 -2.71 11.95
N ARG A 36 -9.31 -3.62 12.89
CA ARG A 36 -8.29 -4.26 13.74
C ARG A 36 -7.31 -5.11 12.93
N ARG A 37 -7.79 -5.83 11.91
CA ARG A 37 -6.96 -6.62 11.00
C ARG A 37 -6.02 -5.73 10.18
N LEU A 38 -6.53 -4.62 9.64
CA LEU A 38 -5.73 -3.63 8.92
C LEU A 38 -4.63 -3.03 9.79
N ARG A 39 -4.96 -2.61 11.02
CA ARG A 39 -3.96 -2.13 11.99
C ARG A 39 -2.87 -3.16 12.26
N TRP A 40 -3.21 -4.45 12.27
CA TRP A 40 -2.21 -5.49 12.45
C TRP A 40 -1.32 -5.68 11.21
N ARG A 41 -1.89 -5.66 9.99
CA ARG A 41 -1.14 -5.70 8.71
C ARG A 41 -0.26 -4.47 8.48
N ALA A 42 -0.60 -3.34 9.10
CA ALA A 42 0.14 -2.09 8.99
C ALA A 42 1.48 -2.09 9.76
N ARG A 43 1.75 -3.11 10.57
CA ARG A 43 3.02 -3.26 11.29
C ARG A 43 4.08 -3.77 10.33
N ARG A 44 5.08 -2.95 10.02
CA ARG A 44 6.10 -3.22 8.98
C ARG A 44 7.49 -3.36 9.55
N GLY A 45 8.38 -4.01 8.80
CA GLY A 45 9.78 -4.17 9.18
C GLY A 45 10.59 -2.88 9.00
N LEU A 46 10.18 -2.05 8.03
CA LEU A 46 10.78 -0.74 7.77
C LEU A 46 10.19 0.33 8.69
N LEU A 47 11.05 0.96 9.50
CA LEU A 47 10.65 1.88 10.56
C LEU A 47 9.86 3.09 10.02
N GLU A 48 10.28 3.64 8.88
CA GLU A 48 9.62 4.79 8.26
C GLU A 48 8.18 4.47 7.87
N ASN A 49 7.94 3.29 7.28
CA ASN A 49 6.59 2.82 6.97
C ASN A 49 5.77 2.63 8.25
N ASP A 50 6.36 2.00 9.27
CA ASP A 50 5.69 1.75 10.55
C ASP A 50 5.27 3.05 11.24
N LEU A 51 6.13 4.08 11.23
CA LEU A 51 5.85 5.39 11.82
C LEU A 51 4.71 6.11 11.10
N ILE A 52 4.75 6.17 9.76
CA ILE A 52 3.71 6.84 8.95
C ILE A 52 2.37 6.14 9.14
N LEU A 53 2.35 4.81 8.99
CA LEU A 53 1.14 4.01 9.13
C LEU A 53 0.58 4.10 10.55
N SER A 54 1.42 3.97 11.58
CA SER A 54 0.98 4.06 12.98
C SER A 54 0.34 5.41 13.29
N ARG A 55 0.93 6.52 12.82
CA ARG A 55 0.38 7.88 12.99
C ARG A 55 -0.97 8.03 12.27
N PHE A 56 -1.07 7.50 11.05
CA PHE A 56 -2.32 7.51 10.31
C PHE A 56 -3.43 6.72 11.03
N PHE A 57 -3.16 5.49 11.47
CA PHE A 57 -4.16 4.67 12.14
C PHE A 57 -4.55 5.20 13.53
N ALA A 58 -3.64 5.90 14.22
CA ALA A 58 -3.96 6.58 15.47
C ALA A 58 -4.93 7.75 15.27
N SER A 59 -4.87 8.42 14.11
CA SER A 59 -5.66 9.63 13.84
C SER A 59 -6.96 9.35 13.06
N HIS A 60 -6.97 8.33 12.21
CA HIS A 60 -8.07 8.06 11.28
C HIS A 60 -8.59 6.62 11.31
N GLY A 61 -7.89 5.71 11.99
CA GLY A 61 -8.14 4.27 11.87
C GLY A 61 -9.51 3.81 12.37
N ASP A 62 -10.12 4.55 13.29
CA ASP A 62 -11.45 4.25 13.84
C ASP A 62 -12.61 4.83 13.02
N ASP A 63 -12.31 5.69 12.04
CA ASP A 63 -13.31 6.31 11.16
C ASP A 63 -13.26 5.79 9.72
N LEU A 64 -12.32 4.88 9.40
CA LEU A 64 -12.19 4.30 8.06
C LEU A 64 -13.48 3.63 7.60
N THR A 65 -14.00 4.07 6.46
CA THR A 65 -15.13 3.44 5.75
C THR A 65 -14.73 2.13 5.09
N ALA A 66 -15.70 1.34 4.61
CA ALA A 66 -15.41 0.09 3.91
C ALA A 66 -14.52 0.30 2.66
N ASP A 67 -14.83 1.32 1.87
CA ASP A 67 -14.09 1.62 0.64
C ASP A 67 -12.67 2.11 0.94
N GLU A 68 -12.52 2.95 1.97
CA GLU A 68 -11.18 3.40 2.42
C GLU A 68 -10.35 2.24 2.98
N MET A 69 -10.99 1.28 3.66
CA MET A 69 -10.30 0.08 4.14
C MET A 69 -9.75 -0.76 2.98
N VAL A 70 -10.54 -0.95 1.91
CA VAL A 70 -10.08 -1.63 0.69
C VAL A 70 -8.91 -0.87 0.05
N ALA A 71 -9.03 0.45 -0.05
CA ALA A 71 -7.96 1.30 -0.58
C ALA A 71 -6.66 1.21 0.26
N VAL A 72 -6.76 1.21 1.59
CA VAL A 72 -5.62 0.98 2.48
C VAL A 72 -5.05 -0.42 2.29
N GLU A 73 -5.89 -1.44 2.14
CA GLU A 73 -5.46 -2.82 1.90
C GLU A 73 -4.64 -2.93 0.61
N SER A 74 -5.08 -2.29 -0.48
CA SER A 74 -4.32 -2.23 -1.73
C SER A 74 -2.94 -1.58 -1.57
N LEU A 75 -2.83 -0.50 -0.79
CA LEU A 75 -1.52 0.11 -0.48
C LEU A 75 -0.65 -0.83 0.35
N LEU A 76 -1.23 -1.58 1.27
CA LEU A 76 -0.51 -2.54 2.11
C LEU A 76 -0.04 -3.77 1.31
N ASP A 77 -0.61 -4.07 0.15
CA ASP A 77 -0.12 -5.16 -0.69
C ASP A 77 1.13 -4.80 -1.51
N LEU A 78 1.54 -3.52 -1.51
CA LEU A 78 2.80 -3.08 -2.10
C LEU A 78 4.03 -3.65 -1.34
N PRO A 79 5.14 -3.91 -2.07
CA PRO A 79 6.44 -4.17 -1.47
C PRO A 79 6.89 -3.04 -0.54
N GLU A 80 7.64 -3.35 0.52
CA GLU A 80 7.98 -2.35 1.55
C GLU A 80 8.68 -1.09 1.02
N ASN A 81 9.61 -1.24 0.08
CA ASN A 81 10.33 -0.11 -0.51
C ASN A 81 9.44 0.72 -1.45
N GLU A 82 8.58 0.06 -2.22
CA GLU A 82 7.65 0.74 -3.13
C GLU A 82 6.59 1.51 -2.33
N LEU A 83 6.05 0.89 -1.28
CA LEU A 83 5.16 1.57 -0.33
C LEU A 83 5.85 2.80 0.27
N LEU A 84 7.10 2.68 0.70
CA LEU A 84 7.84 3.83 1.24
C LEU A 84 8.00 4.94 0.19
N ASP A 85 8.35 4.60 -1.05
CA ASP A 85 8.53 5.58 -2.12
C ASP A 85 7.25 6.35 -2.43
N VAL A 86 6.10 5.68 -2.46
CA VAL A 86 4.83 6.37 -2.62
C VAL A 86 4.44 7.14 -1.37
N LEU A 87 4.69 6.66 -0.16
CA LEU A 87 4.42 7.42 1.07
C LEU A 87 5.28 8.68 1.19
N LEU A 88 6.50 8.67 0.68
CA LEU A 88 7.41 9.83 0.67
C LEU A 88 7.27 10.73 -0.56
N ALA A 89 6.29 10.46 -1.44
CA ALA A 89 6.11 11.18 -2.71
C ALA A 89 7.36 11.19 -3.60
N ARG A 90 8.20 10.14 -3.50
CA ARG A 90 9.33 9.89 -4.40
C ARG A 90 8.90 9.15 -5.66
N ALA A 91 7.76 8.45 -5.57
CA ALA A 91 7.07 7.81 -6.67
C ALA A 91 5.57 8.10 -6.62
N GLU A 92 4.92 7.93 -7.77
CA GLU A 92 3.47 7.94 -7.91
C GLU A 92 2.94 6.51 -8.01
N LEU A 93 1.66 6.32 -7.68
CA LEU A 93 0.94 5.06 -7.89
C LEU A 93 0.93 4.70 -9.39
N ARG A 94 0.89 3.41 -9.68
CA ARG A 94 0.89 2.87 -11.04
C ARG A 94 -0.09 1.71 -11.16
N ASP A 95 -0.31 1.28 -12.39
CA ASP A 95 -1.08 0.07 -12.71
C ASP A 95 -2.50 0.06 -12.11
N ALA A 96 -2.98 -1.11 -11.70
CA ALA A 96 -4.35 -1.30 -11.22
C ALA A 96 -4.68 -0.58 -9.90
N ILE A 97 -3.66 -0.10 -9.17
CA ILE A 97 -3.84 0.58 -7.89
C ILE A 97 -3.88 2.10 -8.02
N ASP A 98 -3.56 2.67 -9.19
CA ASP A 98 -3.73 4.12 -9.43
C ASP A 98 -5.19 4.47 -9.73
N ILE A 99 -6.04 4.29 -8.71
CA ILE A 99 -7.46 4.61 -8.74
C ILE A 99 -7.78 5.75 -7.76
N PRO A 100 -8.88 6.50 -7.98
CA PRO A 100 -9.21 7.69 -7.19
C PRO A 100 -9.24 7.46 -5.67
N ASP A 101 -9.82 6.34 -5.22
CA ASP A 101 -9.98 6.05 -3.79
C ASP A 101 -8.64 5.76 -3.10
N VAL A 102 -7.78 4.98 -3.76
CA VAL A 102 -6.41 4.70 -3.29
C VAL A 102 -5.58 5.97 -3.25
N ARG A 103 -5.70 6.82 -4.27
CA ARG A 103 -5.03 8.12 -4.31
C ARG A 103 -5.50 9.03 -3.17
N ALA A 104 -6.80 9.08 -2.89
CA ALA A 104 -7.35 9.88 -1.80
C ALA A 104 -6.83 9.43 -0.43
N VAL A 105 -6.78 8.12 -0.19
CA VAL A 105 -6.20 7.54 1.03
C VAL A 105 -4.69 7.83 1.12
N LEU A 106 -3.95 7.68 0.01
CA LEU A 106 -2.51 7.99 -0.02
C LEU A 106 -2.23 9.44 0.36
N GLN A 107 -3.04 10.39 -0.12
CA GLN A 107 -2.88 11.80 0.27
C GLN A 107 -3.10 12.02 1.77
N ARG A 108 -4.06 11.31 2.38
CA ARG A 108 -4.28 11.37 3.82
C ARG A 108 -3.15 10.74 4.62
N LEU A 109 -2.56 9.64 4.12
CA LEU A 109 -1.37 9.03 4.70
C LEU A 109 -0.16 9.98 4.66
N ARG A 110 0.03 10.68 3.55
CA ARG A 110 1.10 11.68 3.39
C ARG A 110 0.93 12.91 4.31
N ALA A 111 -0.32 13.27 4.61
CA ALA A 111 -0.66 14.38 5.50
C ALA A 111 -0.72 13.98 6.99
N ALA A 112 -0.68 12.68 7.29
CA ALA A 112 -0.89 12.13 8.62
C ALA A 112 0.12 12.64 9.62
#